data_AF-A0A352VAR9-F1
#
_entry.id   AF-A0A352VAR9-F1
#
_cell.length_a   1.000
_cell.length_b   1.000
_cell.length_c   1.000
_cell.angle_alpha   90.00
_cell.angle_beta   90.00
_cell.angle_gamma   90.00
#
_symmetry.space_group_name_H-M   'P 1'
#
loop_
_entity.id
_entity.type
_entity.pdbx_description
1 polymer ?
#
loop_
_entity_poly.entity_id
_entity_poly.type
_entity_poly.pdbx_seq_one_letter_code
_entity_poly.pdbx_strand_id
1 'polypeptide(L)'
;MVLSSEVKKYIADNEEMIKKGGQNFSNVELFGRVLLISFFRKNGFFLKNGEKTKISDIKSKIGLIEKYEQLFDKLLSIMVREDIISINSDIITVSSKIDSPEYANITKDIDGFKNSMIEKFEDMRPNFALLEACISNYDEIFSGRATANSVMFPMFSIDLVQAIFKGNRLVDYFNNLIANIIVDYASVHSTRTIKILEIGSGTGGTSDFVIAKLKKKSNVEFYFTDISKIFLKKAQSRLSADFPFVKYEKLDIETDPTSQNFQLESFDIIFASNVIHATANIRAGVDNIHKLLIKNGIFLLNELTAVQDFATFTFGLMDGWWKFQDSDIRMPGSPLLNSEGWIKLLESYNFHNVKVLSSSGLDKPNSFSQTLFIGEK
;
A
#
# COMPACT_ATOMS: atom_id res chain seq x y z
N MET A 1 -22.06 13.18 -5.03
CA MET A 1 -21.71 13.14 -6.48
C MET A 1 -22.32 11.90 -7.17
N VAL A 2 -22.90 12.05 -8.36
CA VAL A 2 -23.29 10.92 -9.23
C VAL A 2 -22.14 10.60 -10.19
N LEU A 3 -21.71 9.34 -10.28
CA LEU A 3 -20.70 8.92 -11.25
C LEU A 3 -21.24 9.07 -12.68
N SER A 4 -20.40 9.57 -13.58
CA SER A 4 -20.70 9.71 -15.01
C SER A 4 -20.99 8.36 -15.66
N SER A 5 -21.62 8.39 -16.84
CA SER A 5 -21.80 7.20 -17.69
C SER A 5 -20.47 6.54 -18.03
N GLU A 6 -19.45 7.34 -18.30
CA GLU A 6 -18.11 6.94 -18.71
C GLU A 6 -17.39 6.20 -17.57
N VAL A 7 -17.44 6.73 -16.35
CA VAL A 7 -16.88 6.07 -15.16
C VAL A 7 -17.62 4.77 -14.86
N LYS A 8 -18.96 4.77 -14.91
CA LYS A 8 -19.76 3.55 -14.71
C LYS A 8 -19.41 2.46 -15.73
N LYS A 9 -19.26 2.84 -17.00
CA LYS A 9 -18.83 1.94 -18.06
C LYS A 9 -17.43 1.40 -17.80
N TYR A 10 -16.48 2.26 -17.41
CA TYR A 10 -15.13 1.84 -17.07
C TYR A 10 -15.11 0.79 -15.94
N ILE A 11 -15.93 0.98 -14.90
CA ILE A 11 -16.06 0.00 -13.81
C ILE A 11 -16.60 -1.33 -14.35
N ALA A 12 -17.69 -1.30 -15.11
CA ALA A 12 -18.32 -2.50 -15.66
C ALA A 12 -17.37 -3.29 -16.59
N ASP A 13 -16.65 -2.58 -17.47
CA ASP A 13 -15.72 -3.18 -18.44
C ASP A 13 -14.53 -3.88 -17.77
N ASN A 14 -14.24 -3.57 -16.50
CA ASN A 14 -13.08 -4.11 -15.76
C ASN A 14 -13.46 -5.08 -14.61
N GLU A 15 -14.75 -5.33 -14.35
CA GLU A 15 -15.21 -6.09 -13.18
C GLU A 15 -14.62 -7.51 -13.11
N GLU A 16 -14.62 -8.23 -14.23
CA GLU A 16 -14.10 -9.60 -14.29
C GLU A 16 -12.58 -9.65 -14.08
N MET A 17 -11.86 -8.70 -14.68
CA MET A 17 -10.40 -8.58 -14.53
C MET A 17 -10.02 -8.38 -13.07
N ILE A 18 -10.75 -7.51 -12.37
CA ILE A 18 -10.51 -7.19 -10.96
C ILE A 18 -10.76 -8.42 -10.07
N LYS A 19 -11.87 -9.14 -10.30
CA LYS A 19 -12.15 -10.39 -9.58
C LYS A 19 -11.06 -11.44 -9.79
N LYS A 20 -10.59 -11.65 -11.02
CA LYS A 20 -9.52 -12.62 -11.34
C LYS A 20 -8.17 -12.19 -10.79
N GLY A 21 -7.81 -10.92 -10.92
CA GLY A 21 -6.54 -10.39 -10.42
C GLY A 21 -6.43 -10.56 -8.90
N GLY A 22 -7.51 -10.32 -8.16
CA GLY A 22 -7.54 -10.55 -6.72
C GLY A 22 -7.30 -11.99 -6.30
N GLN A 23 -7.78 -12.97 -7.08
CA GLN A 23 -7.49 -14.39 -6.85
C GLN A 23 -6.02 -14.71 -7.13
N ASN A 24 -5.45 -14.13 -8.19
CA ASN A 24 -4.06 -14.36 -8.56
C ASN A 24 -3.06 -13.79 -7.56
N PHE A 25 -3.44 -12.75 -6.81
CA PHE A 25 -2.58 -12.13 -5.79
C PHE A 25 -2.20 -13.09 -4.65
N SER A 26 -2.99 -14.13 -4.38
CA SER A 26 -2.64 -15.19 -3.44
C SER A 26 -1.30 -15.89 -3.78
N ASN A 27 -0.92 -15.92 -5.07
CA ASN A 27 0.36 -16.46 -5.53
C ASN A 27 1.54 -15.56 -5.14
N VAL A 28 1.34 -14.23 -5.10
CA VAL A 28 2.33 -13.28 -4.59
C VAL A 28 2.59 -13.52 -3.11
N GLU A 29 1.52 -13.75 -2.33
CA GLU A 29 1.67 -14.04 -0.91
C GLU A 29 2.33 -15.40 -0.66
N LEU A 30 1.98 -16.44 -1.44
CA LEU A 30 2.66 -17.74 -1.40
C LEU A 30 4.16 -17.60 -1.68
N PHE A 31 4.54 -16.81 -2.70
CA PHE A 31 5.94 -16.53 -3.02
C PHE A 31 6.68 -15.91 -1.83
N GLY A 32 6.09 -14.91 -1.18
CA GLY A 32 6.67 -14.28 0.01
C GLY A 32 6.82 -15.26 1.19
N ARG A 33 5.83 -16.13 1.43
CA ARG A 33 5.90 -17.15 2.48
C ARG A 33 7.00 -18.18 2.22
N VAL A 34 7.17 -18.61 0.98
CA VAL A 34 8.27 -19.50 0.59
C VAL A 34 9.63 -18.85 0.84
N LEU A 35 9.79 -17.58 0.46
CA LEU A 35 11.02 -16.82 0.75
C LEU A 35 11.27 -16.69 2.25
N LEU A 36 10.23 -16.46 3.05
CA LEU A 36 10.34 -16.38 4.50
C LEU A 36 10.74 -17.72 5.13
N ILE A 37 10.21 -18.85 4.65
CA ILE A 37 10.67 -20.19 5.06
C ILE A 37 12.15 -20.36 4.70
N SER A 38 12.57 -19.93 3.51
CA SER A 38 13.98 -19.97 3.09
C SER A 38 14.87 -19.13 4.02
N PHE A 39 14.42 -17.95 4.43
CA PHE A 39 15.11 -17.10 5.40
C PHE A 39 15.32 -17.81 6.75
N PHE A 40 14.30 -18.47 7.30
CA PHE A 40 14.45 -19.24 8.54
C PHE A 40 15.40 -20.43 8.38
N ARG A 41 15.29 -21.17 7.26
CA ARG A 41 16.16 -22.33 6.96
C ARG A 41 17.63 -21.95 6.80
N LYS A 42 17.91 -20.85 6.09
CA LYS A 42 19.25 -20.28 5.95
C LYS A 42 19.86 -19.95 7.32
N ASN A 43 19.02 -19.55 8.28
CA ASN A 43 19.43 -19.26 9.65
C ASN A 43 19.45 -20.48 10.59
N GLY A 44 19.16 -21.68 10.08
CA GLY A 44 19.24 -22.93 10.83
C GLY A 44 17.94 -23.33 11.55
N PHE A 45 16.80 -22.74 11.16
CA PHE A 45 15.49 -23.00 11.77
C PHE A 45 14.49 -23.53 10.74
N PHE A 46 13.46 -24.22 11.19
CA PHE A 46 12.38 -24.75 10.35
C PHE A 46 12.90 -25.74 9.29
N LEU A 47 13.81 -26.60 9.72
CA LEU A 47 14.49 -27.58 8.87
C LEU A 47 13.68 -28.87 8.70
N LYS A 48 12.89 -29.26 9.72
CA LYS A 48 12.09 -30.49 9.70
C LYS A 48 10.84 -30.40 10.56
N ASN A 49 9.83 -31.20 10.21
CA ASN A 49 8.64 -31.40 11.04
C ASN A 49 9.00 -31.82 12.48
N GLY A 50 8.29 -31.25 13.45
CA GLY A 50 8.46 -31.52 14.87
C GLY A 50 9.69 -30.84 15.50
N GLU A 51 10.49 -30.10 14.72
CA GLU A 51 11.54 -29.24 15.28
C GLU A 51 10.93 -28.25 16.27
N LYS A 52 11.60 -28.10 17.41
CA LYS A 52 11.22 -27.16 18.47
C LYS A 52 12.34 -26.18 18.72
N THR A 53 12.01 -24.90 18.67
CA THR A 53 12.96 -23.79 18.79
C THR A 53 12.35 -22.69 19.64
N LYS A 54 13.15 -22.04 20.49
CA LYS A 54 12.68 -20.86 21.24
C LYS A 54 12.70 -19.62 20.35
N ILE A 55 11.71 -18.75 20.51
CA ILE A 55 11.67 -17.46 19.79
C ILE A 55 12.93 -16.65 20.13
N SER A 56 13.36 -16.66 21.38
CA SER A 56 14.60 -16.00 21.83
C SER A 56 15.85 -16.43 21.05
N ASP A 57 15.95 -17.72 20.71
CA ASP A 57 17.13 -18.27 20.01
C ASP A 57 17.17 -17.76 18.57
N ILE A 58 16.01 -17.65 17.93
CA ILE A 58 15.89 -17.07 16.57
C ILE A 58 16.24 -15.59 16.61
N LYS A 59 15.63 -14.82 17.53
CA LYS A 59 15.89 -13.38 17.69
C LYS A 59 17.40 -13.12 17.90
N SER A 60 18.04 -13.89 18.77
CA SER A 60 19.48 -13.80 19.00
C SER A 60 20.31 -14.16 17.76
N LYS A 61 19.92 -15.21 17.02
CA LYS A 61 20.66 -15.69 15.85
C LYS A 61 20.68 -14.68 14.71
N ILE A 62 19.54 -14.04 14.44
CA ILE A 62 19.42 -13.03 13.37
C ILE A 62 19.86 -11.63 13.82
N GLY A 63 20.18 -11.47 15.11
CA GLY A 63 20.54 -10.19 15.71
C GLY A 63 19.39 -9.19 15.71
N LEU A 64 18.15 -9.64 15.94
CA LEU A 64 16.96 -8.80 15.85
C LEU A 64 17.05 -7.59 16.78
N ILE A 65 16.99 -6.39 16.20
CA ILE A 65 16.90 -5.13 16.95
C ILE A 65 15.44 -4.81 17.33
N GLU A 66 15.27 -4.03 18.41
CA GLU A 66 13.98 -3.62 18.97
C GLU A 66 13.01 -3.06 17.91
N LYS A 67 13.53 -2.25 16.98
CA LYS A 67 12.77 -1.63 15.89
C LYS A 67 11.89 -2.61 15.10
N TYR A 68 12.36 -3.86 14.90
CA TYR A 68 11.68 -4.83 14.04
C TYR A 68 10.97 -5.94 14.82
N GLU A 69 10.86 -5.85 16.16
CA GLU A 69 10.19 -6.89 16.95
C GLU A 69 8.73 -7.08 16.57
N GLN A 70 7.98 -5.98 16.42
CA GLN A 70 6.56 -6.06 16.04
C GLN A 70 6.38 -6.69 14.65
N LEU A 71 7.25 -6.36 13.70
CA LEU A 71 7.25 -7.00 12.40
C LEU A 71 7.55 -8.50 12.52
N PHE A 72 8.61 -8.86 13.24
CA PHE A 72 9.00 -10.26 13.40
C PHE A 72 7.86 -11.12 14.01
N ASP A 73 7.16 -10.60 15.01
CA ASP A 73 5.99 -11.27 15.59
C ASP A 73 4.85 -11.47 14.57
N LYS A 74 4.65 -10.52 13.65
CA LYS A 74 3.69 -10.68 12.54
C LYS A 74 4.15 -11.69 11.51
N LEU A 75 5.44 -11.77 11.20
CA LEU A 75 5.98 -12.82 10.32
C LEU A 75 5.72 -14.22 10.90
N LEU A 76 5.91 -14.40 12.20
CA LEU A 76 5.57 -15.64 12.89
C LEU A 76 4.06 -15.90 12.89
N SER A 77 3.24 -14.86 13.10
CA SER A 77 1.77 -14.97 13.06
C SER A 77 1.27 -15.43 11.67
N ILE A 78 1.90 -14.98 10.59
CA ILE A 78 1.61 -15.46 9.22
C ILE A 78 1.92 -16.97 9.12
N MET A 79 3.07 -17.41 9.63
CA MET A 79 3.43 -18.84 9.61
C MET A 79 2.50 -19.71 10.47
N VAL A 80 1.97 -19.16 11.57
CA VAL A 80 0.93 -19.82 12.38
C VAL A 80 -0.39 -19.90 11.61
N ARG A 81 -0.84 -18.80 10.99
CA ARG A 81 -2.08 -18.76 10.20
C ARG A 81 -2.06 -19.79 9.07
N GLU A 82 -0.90 -19.99 8.47
CA GLU A 82 -0.70 -20.93 7.38
C GLU A 82 -0.37 -22.34 7.85
N ASP A 83 -0.45 -22.64 9.15
CA ASP A 83 -0.19 -23.96 9.74
C ASP A 83 1.22 -24.50 9.39
N ILE A 84 2.20 -23.62 9.23
CA ILE A 84 3.62 -23.99 9.05
C ILE A 84 4.28 -24.21 10.41
N ILE A 85 3.86 -23.43 11.41
CA ILE A 85 4.32 -23.55 12.78
C ILE A 85 3.13 -23.43 13.74
N SER A 86 3.34 -23.90 14.96
CA SER A 86 2.52 -23.55 16.13
C SER A 86 3.40 -22.91 17.19
N ILE A 87 2.83 -22.01 18.00
CA ILE A 87 3.54 -21.33 19.08
C ILE A 87 2.84 -21.65 20.39
N ASN A 88 3.58 -22.21 21.33
CA ASN A 88 3.15 -22.34 22.71
C ASN A 88 4.11 -21.57 23.61
N SER A 89 3.63 -20.48 24.18
CA SER A 89 4.42 -19.54 24.97
C SER A 89 5.61 -19.01 24.15
N ASP A 90 6.83 -19.48 24.44
CA ASP A 90 8.06 -19.07 23.76
C ASP A 90 8.60 -20.16 22.78
N ILE A 91 7.93 -21.30 22.68
CA ILE A 91 8.39 -22.43 21.88
C ILE A 91 7.60 -22.50 20.58
N ILE A 92 8.32 -22.38 19.46
CA ILE A 92 7.83 -22.71 18.13
C ILE A 92 7.96 -24.22 17.90
N THR A 93 6.91 -24.86 17.40
CA THR A 93 6.95 -26.23 16.87
C THR A 93 6.60 -26.22 15.39
N VAL A 94 7.48 -26.75 14.54
CA VAL A 94 7.28 -26.85 13.09
C VAL A 94 6.28 -27.96 12.78
N SER A 95 5.28 -27.67 11.93
CA SER A 95 4.25 -28.64 11.57
C SER A 95 4.71 -29.59 10.45
N SER A 96 3.92 -30.64 10.20
CA SER A 96 4.13 -31.53 9.05
C SER A 96 3.85 -30.88 7.70
N LYS A 97 3.22 -29.69 7.66
CA LYS A 97 2.89 -29.00 6.41
C LYS A 97 4.14 -28.60 5.62
N ILE A 98 5.25 -28.37 6.31
CA ILE A 98 6.54 -28.06 5.69
C ILE A 98 7.09 -29.21 4.84
N ASP A 99 6.68 -30.45 5.14
CA ASP A 99 7.05 -31.67 4.42
C ASP A 99 6.01 -32.04 3.35
N SER A 100 4.93 -31.26 3.21
CA SER A 100 3.92 -31.52 2.19
C SER A 100 4.52 -31.36 0.78
N PRO A 101 4.02 -32.08 -0.24
CA PRO A 101 4.54 -31.97 -1.60
C PRO A 101 4.58 -30.54 -2.15
N GLU A 102 3.67 -29.67 -1.68
CA GLU A 102 3.65 -28.24 -2.00
C GLU A 102 4.97 -27.56 -1.57
N TYR A 103 5.34 -27.63 -0.28
CA TYR A 103 6.54 -26.96 0.23
C TYR A 103 7.82 -27.76 0.01
N ALA A 104 7.77 -29.09 0.06
CA ALA A 104 8.93 -29.96 -0.10
C ALA A 104 9.54 -29.87 -1.50
N ASN A 105 8.71 -29.74 -2.55
CA ASN A 105 9.22 -29.57 -3.92
C ASN A 105 9.74 -28.15 -4.14
N ILE A 106 9.01 -27.14 -3.68
CA ILE A 106 9.42 -25.73 -3.80
C ILE A 106 10.75 -25.48 -3.11
N THR A 107 10.95 -26.06 -1.92
CA THR A 107 12.18 -25.81 -1.16
C THR A 107 13.39 -26.61 -1.64
N LYS A 108 13.22 -27.63 -2.50
CA LYS A 108 14.31 -28.33 -3.17
C LYS A 108 14.88 -27.54 -4.35
N ASP A 109 14.04 -26.77 -5.04
CA ASP A 109 14.42 -25.93 -6.18
C ASP A 109 13.71 -24.57 -6.10
N ILE A 110 14.22 -23.71 -5.22
CA ILE A 110 13.63 -22.39 -4.98
C ILE A 110 13.79 -21.49 -6.20
N ASP A 111 14.90 -21.59 -6.93
CA ASP A 111 15.14 -20.77 -8.11
C ASP A 111 14.21 -21.18 -9.27
N GLY A 112 14.01 -22.48 -9.48
CA GLY A 112 13.01 -22.99 -10.42
C GLY A 112 11.58 -22.56 -10.06
N PHE A 113 11.21 -22.61 -8.78
CA PHE A 113 9.92 -22.07 -8.31
C PHE A 113 9.79 -20.57 -8.60
N LYS A 114 10.81 -19.76 -8.26
CA LYS A 114 10.79 -18.31 -8.49
C LYS A 114 10.60 -17.99 -9.97
N ASN A 115 11.39 -18.63 -10.83
CA ASN A 115 11.32 -18.44 -12.28
C ASN A 115 9.93 -18.83 -12.82
N SER A 116 9.38 -19.96 -12.39
CA SER A 116 8.04 -20.40 -12.80
C SER A 116 6.95 -19.40 -12.41
N MET A 117 7.03 -18.81 -11.21
CA MET A 117 6.06 -17.81 -10.75
C MET A 117 6.16 -16.51 -11.57
N ILE A 118 7.39 -16.06 -11.86
CA ILE A 118 7.69 -14.86 -12.67
C ILE A 118 7.23 -15.03 -14.11
N GLU A 119 7.35 -16.22 -14.68
CA GLU A 119 6.87 -16.55 -16.03
C GLU A 119 5.35 -16.62 -16.08
N LYS A 120 4.72 -17.31 -15.11
CA LYS A 120 3.27 -17.53 -15.08
C LYS A 120 2.48 -16.26 -14.74
N PHE A 121 3.02 -15.39 -13.90
CA PHE A 121 2.35 -14.19 -13.41
C PHE A 121 3.15 -12.92 -13.76
N GLU A 122 3.35 -12.69 -15.06
CA GLU A 122 4.13 -11.56 -15.59
C GLU A 122 3.69 -10.19 -15.04
N ASP A 123 2.37 -9.97 -14.90
CA ASP A 123 1.79 -8.73 -14.36
C ASP A 123 2.14 -8.47 -12.88
N MET A 124 2.61 -9.50 -12.16
CA MET A 124 3.00 -9.45 -10.75
C MET A 124 4.52 -9.48 -10.54
N ARG A 125 5.31 -9.41 -11.62
CA ARG A 125 6.78 -9.32 -11.53
C ARG A 125 7.28 -8.24 -10.58
N PRO A 126 6.71 -7.01 -10.55
CA PRO A 126 7.11 -6.00 -9.58
C PRO A 126 6.96 -6.46 -8.13
N ASN A 127 5.87 -7.17 -7.80
CA ASN A 127 5.62 -7.68 -6.45
C ASN A 127 6.65 -8.75 -6.07
N PHE A 128 6.95 -9.70 -6.97
CA PHE A 128 7.98 -10.70 -6.72
C PHE A 128 9.36 -10.06 -6.52
N ALA A 129 9.72 -9.09 -7.35
CA ALA A 129 11.00 -8.38 -7.26
C ALA A 129 11.14 -7.63 -5.92
N LEU A 130 10.09 -6.95 -5.45
CA LEU A 130 10.15 -6.26 -4.16
C LEU A 130 10.20 -7.25 -2.99
N LEU A 131 9.44 -8.35 -3.06
CA LEU A 131 9.52 -9.42 -2.04
C LEU A 131 10.92 -10.00 -1.95
N GLU A 132 11.54 -10.33 -3.09
CA GLU A 132 12.87 -10.90 -3.12
C GLU A 132 13.91 -9.91 -2.60
N ALA A 133 13.84 -8.64 -3.01
CA ALA A 133 14.73 -7.59 -2.51
C ALA A 133 14.60 -7.41 -0.99
N CYS A 134 13.38 -7.40 -0.44
CA CYS A 134 13.18 -7.23 0.99
C CYS A 134 13.62 -8.46 1.79
N ILE A 135 13.07 -9.63 1.47
CA ILE A 135 13.24 -10.84 2.28
C ILE A 135 14.68 -11.37 2.19
N SER A 136 15.34 -11.27 1.03
CA SER A 136 16.75 -11.69 0.90
C SER A 136 17.70 -10.83 1.74
N ASN A 137 17.28 -9.63 2.11
CA ASN A 137 18.04 -8.69 2.94
C ASN A 137 17.57 -8.64 4.41
N TYR A 138 16.65 -9.50 4.84
CA TYR A 138 16.16 -9.51 6.23
C TYR A 138 17.27 -9.69 7.27
N ASP A 139 18.29 -10.51 7.00
CA ASP A 139 19.43 -10.67 7.92
C ASP A 139 20.13 -9.33 8.20
N GLU A 140 20.34 -8.54 7.16
CA GLU A 140 21.00 -7.23 7.26
C GLU A 140 20.06 -6.17 7.85
N ILE A 141 18.78 -6.22 7.50
CA ILE A 141 17.79 -5.26 7.99
C ILE A 141 17.51 -5.48 9.48
N PHE A 142 17.19 -6.71 9.89
CA PHE A 142 16.86 -7.03 11.28
C PHE A 142 18.01 -6.84 12.25
N SER A 143 19.25 -6.95 11.77
CA SER A 143 20.45 -6.64 12.55
C SER A 143 20.87 -5.17 12.52
N GLY A 144 20.19 -4.33 11.72
CA GLY A 144 20.53 -2.92 11.54
C GLY A 144 21.76 -2.66 10.68
N ARG A 145 22.36 -3.68 10.06
CA ARG A 145 23.49 -3.54 9.12
C ARG A 145 23.07 -2.87 7.80
N ALA A 146 21.79 -2.97 7.43
CA ALA A 146 21.18 -2.23 6.33
C ALA A 146 19.88 -1.55 6.77
N THR A 147 19.53 -0.43 6.14
CA THR A 147 18.22 0.20 6.35
C THR A 147 17.21 -0.35 5.36
N ALA A 148 15.94 -0.45 5.76
CA ALA A 148 14.83 -0.80 4.85
C ALA A 148 14.78 0.16 3.65
N ASN A 149 14.98 1.46 3.88
CA ASN A 149 15.05 2.46 2.82
C ASN A 149 16.15 2.17 1.78
N SER A 150 17.36 1.79 2.22
CA SER A 150 18.44 1.48 1.27
C SER A 150 18.17 0.25 0.40
N VAL A 151 17.36 -0.69 0.89
CA VAL A 151 16.96 -1.91 0.14
C VAL A 151 15.81 -1.62 -0.81
N MET A 152 14.78 -0.88 -0.36
CA MET A 152 13.61 -0.56 -1.17
C MET A 152 13.86 0.56 -2.18
N PHE A 153 14.84 1.45 -1.92
CA PHE A 153 15.25 2.54 -2.81
C PHE A 153 16.74 2.44 -3.16
N PRO A 154 17.16 1.37 -3.87
CA PRO A 154 18.57 1.10 -4.15
C PRO A 154 19.16 2.23 -5.01
N MET A 155 20.36 2.70 -4.65
CA MET A 155 21.02 3.83 -5.33
C MET A 155 20.12 5.07 -5.44
N PHE A 156 19.26 5.30 -4.44
CA PHE A 156 18.22 6.34 -4.43
C PHE A 156 17.21 6.23 -5.58
N SER A 157 17.15 5.13 -6.34
CA SER A 157 16.10 4.92 -7.35
C SER A 157 14.74 4.72 -6.67
N ILE A 158 13.67 5.15 -7.36
CA ILE A 158 12.29 4.91 -6.92
C ILE A 158 11.64 3.75 -7.66
N ASP A 159 12.30 3.17 -8.66
CA ASP A 159 11.66 2.32 -9.67
C ASP A 159 11.09 1.04 -9.05
N LEU A 160 11.82 0.41 -8.12
CA LEU A 160 11.41 -0.83 -7.47
C LEU A 160 10.07 -0.66 -6.72
N VAL A 161 9.94 0.43 -5.94
CA VAL A 161 8.70 0.72 -5.21
C VAL A 161 7.63 1.31 -6.12
N GLN A 162 8.02 2.16 -7.08
CA GLN A 162 7.07 2.76 -8.03
C GLN A 162 6.34 1.70 -8.85
N ALA A 163 7.02 0.62 -9.25
CA ALA A 163 6.43 -0.47 -10.02
C ALA A 163 5.36 -1.27 -9.24
N ILE A 164 5.28 -1.12 -7.92
CA ILE A 164 4.15 -1.65 -7.13
C ILE A 164 2.90 -0.79 -7.32
N PHE A 165 3.09 0.53 -7.48
CA PHE A 165 2.00 1.51 -7.53
C PHE A 165 1.57 1.89 -8.95
N LYS A 166 2.18 1.30 -9.99
CA LYS A 166 1.77 1.41 -11.39
C LYS A 166 2.36 0.30 -12.26
N GLY A 167 1.73 0.03 -13.41
CA GLY A 167 2.21 -0.91 -14.42
C GLY A 167 1.71 -2.34 -14.24
N ASN A 168 0.79 -2.58 -13.30
CA ASN A 168 0.03 -3.82 -13.19
C ASN A 168 -1.47 -3.53 -13.30
N ARG A 169 -2.24 -4.49 -13.81
CA ARG A 169 -3.66 -4.29 -14.14
C ARG A 169 -4.54 -3.87 -12.97
N LEU A 170 -4.30 -4.42 -11.78
CA LEU A 170 -5.10 -4.13 -10.59
C LEU A 170 -4.91 -2.70 -10.12
N VAL A 171 -3.65 -2.27 -10.01
CA VAL A 171 -3.32 -0.93 -9.53
C VAL A 171 -3.62 0.12 -10.58
N ASP A 172 -3.32 -0.16 -11.86
CA ASP A 172 -3.63 0.74 -12.96
C ASP A 172 -5.14 0.95 -13.12
N TYR A 173 -5.97 -0.03 -12.76
CA TYR A 173 -7.42 0.16 -12.71
C TYR A 173 -7.81 1.26 -11.72
N PHE A 174 -7.34 1.18 -10.47
CA PHE A 174 -7.66 2.18 -9.46
C PHE A 174 -7.08 3.56 -9.80
N ASN A 175 -5.84 3.61 -10.32
CA ASN A 175 -5.22 4.85 -10.79
C ASN A 175 -6.03 5.50 -11.91
N ASN A 176 -6.47 4.71 -12.90
CA ASN A 176 -7.29 5.21 -13.99
C ASN A 176 -8.68 5.63 -13.54
N LEU A 177 -9.28 4.90 -12.60
CA LEU A 177 -10.59 5.22 -12.04
C LEU A 177 -10.57 6.57 -11.32
N ILE A 178 -9.59 6.80 -10.44
CA ILE A 178 -9.35 8.10 -9.79
C ILE A 178 -9.18 9.19 -10.84
N ALA A 179 -8.31 8.97 -11.84
CA ALA A 179 -8.06 9.94 -12.89
C ALA A 179 -9.32 10.26 -13.72
N ASN A 180 -10.16 9.26 -14.03
CA ASN A 180 -11.41 9.46 -14.75
C ASN A 180 -12.41 10.30 -13.93
N ILE A 181 -12.56 10.00 -12.63
CA ILE A 181 -13.44 10.77 -11.74
C ILE A 181 -13.00 12.23 -11.67
N ILE A 182 -11.69 12.49 -11.54
CA ILE A 182 -11.13 13.84 -11.47
C ILE A 182 -11.35 14.60 -12.79
N VAL A 183 -11.10 13.96 -13.93
CA VAL A 183 -11.29 14.57 -15.26
C VAL A 183 -12.75 14.91 -15.52
N ASP A 184 -13.67 14.04 -15.11
CA ASP A 184 -15.10 14.28 -15.26
C ASP A 184 -15.56 15.45 -14.38
N TYR A 185 -15.13 15.48 -13.11
CA TYR A 185 -15.40 16.61 -12.23
C TYR A 185 -14.89 17.93 -12.81
N ALA A 186 -13.66 17.95 -13.33
CA ALA A 186 -13.06 19.14 -13.95
C ALA A 186 -13.77 19.56 -15.23
N SER A 187 -14.35 18.62 -15.97
CA SER A 187 -15.13 18.89 -17.18
C SER A 187 -16.48 19.55 -16.86
N VAL A 188 -17.16 19.06 -15.83
CA VAL A 188 -18.44 19.61 -15.35
C VAL A 188 -18.25 21.03 -14.80
N HIS A 189 -17.13 21.30 -14.14
CA HIS A 189 -16.83 22.59 -13.51
C HIS A 189 -15.87 23.46 -14.36
N SER A 190 -15.97 23.37 -15.68
CA SER A 190 -15.02 23.98 -16.63
C SER A 190 -14.98 25.52 -16.64
N THR A 191 -15.93 26.19 -15.97
CA THR A 191 -16.04 27.66 -15.93
C THR A 191 -15.12 28.34 -14.91
N ARG A 192 -14.43 27.58 -14.07
CA ARG A 192 -13.46 28.09 -13.09
C ARG A 192 -12.25 27.18 -12.98
N THR A 193 -11.20 27.66 -12.33
CA THR A 193 -10.05 26.83 -11.98
C THR A 193 -10.41 25.80 -10.92
N ILE A 194 -10.03 24.54 -11.16
CA ILE A 194 -10.20 23.42 -10.24
C ILE A 194 -8.88 23.14 -9.54
N LYS A 195 -8.89 23.17 -8.20
CA LYS A 195 -7.71 22.89 -7.38
C LYS A 195 -7.76 21.46 -6.86
N ILE A 196 -6.77 20.67 -7.28
CA ILE A 196 -6.65 19.26 -6.95
C ILE A 196 -5.43 19.09 -6.05
N LEU A 197 -5.58 18.42 -4.91
CA LEU A 197 -4.49 18.09 -4.00
C LEU A 197 -4.35 16.58 -3.91
N GLU A 198 -3.15 16.09 -4.14
CA GLU A 198 -2.79 14.72 -3.78
C GLU A 198 -1.99 14.74 -2.49
N ILE A 199 -2.42 13.96 -1.51
CA ILE A 199 -1.68 13.76 -0.26
C ILE A 199 -0.77 12.55 -0.44
N GLY A 200 0.51 12.71 -0.10
CA GLY A 200 1.45 11.60 -0.10
C GLY A 200 1.71 11.03 -1.49
N SER A 201 1.93 11.91 -2.48
CA SER A 201 2.15 11.53 -3.87
C SER A 201 3.32 10.57 -4.07
N GLY A 202 4.30 10.54 -3.17
CA GLY A 202 5.37 9.56 -3.13
C GLY A 202 6.13 9.45 -4.46
N THR A 203 6.15 8.25 -5.02
CA THR A 203 6.82 7.97 -6.29
C THR A 203 6.03 8.46 -7.52
N GLY A 204 4.83 9.01 -7.35
CA GLY A 204 3.97 9.50 -8.43
C GLY A 204 3.09 8.44 -9.08
N GLY A 205 2.86 7.29 -8.41
CA GLY A 205 2.10 6.16 -8.96
C GLY A 205 0.73 6.56 -9.50
N THR A 206 -0.12 7.18 -8.66
CA THR A 206 -1.44 7.69 -9.06
C THR A 206 -1.34 9.05 -9.77
N SER A 207 -0.48 9.96 -9.27
CA SER A 207 -0.29 11.31 -9.82
C SER A 207 -0.03 11.31 -11.32
N ASP A 208 0.86 10.42 -11.79
CA ASP A 208 1.25 10.34 -13.20
C ASP A 208 0.02 10.16 -14.12
N PHE A 209 -0.94 9.32 -13.72
CA PHE A 209 -2.16 9.08 -14.50
C PHE A 209 -3.09 10.29 -14.49
N VAL A 210 -3.27 10.91 -13.33
CA VAL A 210 -4.12 12.09 -13.17
C VAL A 210 -3.56 13.26 -13.98
N ILE A 211 -2.29 13.57 -13.79
CA ILE A 211 -1.58 14.66 -14.48
C ILE A 211 -1.61 14.46 -16.00
N ALA A 212 -1.34 13.23 -16.48
CA ALA A 212 -1.37 12.93 -17.91
C ALA A 212 -2.76 13.18 -18.53
N LYS A 213 -3.85 12.77 -17.87
CA LYS A 213 -5.21 13.00 -18.38
C LYS A 213 -5.65 14.46 -18.28
N LEU A 214 -5.11 15.21 -17.34
CA LEU A 214 -5.37 16.64 -17.17
C LEU A 214 -4.56 17.53 -18.13
N LYS A 215 -3.56 17.00 -18.86
CA LYS A 215 -2.67 17.79 -19.74
C LYS A 215 -3.39 18.75 -20.70
N LYS A 216 -4.58 18.38 -21.17
CA LYS A 216 -5.39 19.18 -22.12
C LYS A 216 -6.38 20.14 -21.45
N LYS A 217 -6.45 20.18 -20.12
CA LYS A 217 -7.33 21.08 -19.37
C LYS A 217 -6.58 22.37 -19.04
N SER A 218 -7.18 23.51 -19.38
CA SER A 218 -6.59 24.84 -19.16
C SER A 218 -6.92 25.45 -17.79
N ASN A 219 -7.88 24.85 -17.06
CA ASN A 219 -8.47 25.41 -15.84
C ASN A 219 -8.22 24.50 -14.62
N VAL A 220 -6.99 23.99 -14.46
CA VAL A 220 -6.64 23.12 -13.32
C VAL A 220 -5.35 23.58 -12.65
N GLU A 221 -5.30 23.44 -11.33
CA GLU A 221 -4.07 23.47 -10.54
C GLU A 221 -3.94 22.13 -9.83
N PHE A 222 -2.80 21.47 -9.97
CA PHE A 222 -2.54 20.19 -9.30
C PHE A 222 -1.44 20.38 -8.26
N TYR A 223 -1.70 20.03 -7.01
CA TYR A 223 -0.75 20.09 -5.91
C TYR A 223 -0.25 18.67 -5.63
N PHE A 224 0.98 18.41 -6.08
CA PHE A 224 1.74 17.21 -5.78
C PHE A 224 2.37 17.40 -4.40
N THR A 225 1.93 16.66 -3.38
CA THR A 225 2.41 16.88 -2.01
C THR A 225 2.93 15.62 -1.34
N ASP A 226 3.99 15.78 -0.55
CA ASP A 226 4.61 14.69 0.19
C ASP A 226 5.40 15.24 1.38
N ILE A 227 5.55 14.46 2.44
CA ILE A 227 6.40 14.83 3.58
C ILE A 227 7.89 14.83 3.20
N SER A 228 8.26 13.98 2.24
CA SER A 228 9.61 13.81 1.71
C SER A 228 9.93 14.79 0.61
N LYS A 229 10.86 15.71 0.91
CA LYS A 229 11.42 16.64 -0.09
C LYS A 229 12.14 15.92 -1.24
N ILE A 230 12.59 14.67 -1.04
CA ILE A 230 13.27 13.90 -2.10
C ILE A 230 12.27 13.52 -3.19
N PHE A 231 11.07 13.06 -2.81
CA PHE A 231 10.02 12.74 -3.77
C PHE A 231 9.56 13.98 -4.54
N LEU A 232 9.34 15.10 -3.84
CA LEU A 232 8.99 16.37 -4.48
C LEU A 232 10.02 16.81 -5.53
N LYS A 233 11.31 16.80 -5.19
CA LYS A 233 12.39 17.16 -6.12
C LYS A 233 12.44 16.24 -7.34
N LYS A 234 12.29 14.93 -7.15
CA LYS A 234 12.27 13.96 -8.26
C LYS A 234 11.07 14.16 -9.17
N ALA A 235 9.89 14.40 -8.59
CA ALA A 235 8.67 14.68 -9.35
C ALA A 235 8.83 15.98 -10.15
N GLN A 236 9.34 17.04 -9.52
CA GLN A 236 9.59 18.32 -10.18
C GLN A 236 10.53 18.17 -11.37
N SER A 237 11.68 17.51 -11.21
CA SER A 237 12.62 17.26 -12.33
C SER A 237 12.00 16.48 -13.49
N ARG A 238 10.99 15.63 -13.23
CA ARG A 238 10.36 14.77 -14.23
C ARG A 238 9.18 15.45 -14.94
N LEU A 239 8.45 16.31 -14.24
CA LEU A 239 7.13 16.78 -14.68
C LEU A 239 7.09 18.28 -14.99
N SER A 240 8.01 19.10 -14.47
CA SER A 240 7.89 20.57 -14.55
C SER A 240 7.93 21.14 -15.96
N ALA A 241 8.63 20.47 -16.90
CA ALA A 241 8.73 20.92 -18.29
C ALA A 241 7.43 20.71 -19.08
N ASP A 242 6.75 19.58 -18.85
CA ASP A 242 5.56 19.16 -19.60
C ASP A 242 4.24 19.57 -18.94
N PHE A 243 4.26 19.85 -17.63
CA PHE A 243 3.07 20.04 -16.81
C PHE A 243 3.20 21.28 -15.89
N PRO A 244 3.15 22.50 -16.45
CA PRO A 244 3.34 23.75 -15.70
C PRO A 244 2.23 24.04 -14.67
N PHE A 245 1.10 23.33 -14.74
CA PHE A 245 0.01 23.45 -13.77
C PHE A 245 0.24 22.66 -12.47
N VAL A 246 1.35 21.90 -12.38
CA VAL A 246 1.71 21.10 -11.21
C VAL A 246 2.56 21.95 -10.25
N LYS A 247 2.07 22.07 -9.01
CA LYS A 247 2.75 22.70 -7.87
C LYS A 247 3.28 21.60 -6.94
N TYR A 248 4.47 21.79 -6.38
CA TYR A 248 5.14 20.80 -5.54
C TYR A 248 5.31 21.37 -4.14
N GLU A 249 4.56 20.86 -3.18
CA GLU A 249 4.52 21.41 -1.82
C GLU A 249 4.74 20.33 -0.77
N LYS A 250 5.43 20.67 0.32
CA LYS A 250 5.56 19.74 1.46
C LYS A 250 4.26 19.79 2.26
N LEU A 251 3.65 18.63 2.50
CA LEU A 251 2.49 18.48 3.37
C LEU A 251 2.67 17.27 4.29
N ASP A 252 2.57 17.51 5.59
CA ASP A 252 2.29 16.48 6.60
C ASP A 252 0.81 16.62 7.00
N ILE A 253 0.00 15.63 6.61
CA ILE A 253 -1.45 15.70 6.81
C ILE A 253 -1.88 15.60 8.28
N GLU A 254 -0.99 15.14 9.17
CA GLU A 254 -1.27 15.07 10.61
C GLU A 254 -1.14 16.44 11.29
N THR A 255 -0.38 17.34 10.68
CA THR A 255 -0.14 18.68 11.20
C THR A 255 -1.17 19.65 10.63
N ASP A 256 -1.53 20.68 11.41
CA ASP A 256 -2.43 21.75 10.96
C ASP A 256 -2.00 22.29 9.58
N PRO A 257 -2.84 22.17 8.54
CA PRO A 257 -2.50 22.62 7.19
C PRO A 257 -2.22 24.13 7.09
N THR A 258 -2.83 24.95 7.96
CA THR A 258 -2.62 26.41 7.94
C THR A 258 -1.19 26.80 8.33
N SER A 259 -0.59 26.04 9.26
CA SER A 259 0.82 26.19 9.65
C SER A 259 1.80 25.80 8.54
N GLN A 260 1.30 25.13 7.49
CA GLN A 260 2.05 24.65 6.33
C GLN A 260 1.74 25.46 5.07
N ASN A 261 1.13 26.64 5.22
CA ASN A 261 0.73 27.55 4.13
C ASN A 261 -0.39 27.02 3.22
N PHE A 262 -1.17 26.04 3.67
CA PHE A 262 -2.37 25.61 2.96
C PHE A 262 -3.58 26.42 3.44
N GLN A 263 -4.31 26.99 2.48
CA GLN A 263 -5.56 27.69 2.75
C GLN A 263 -6.67 26.66 3.02
N LEU A 264 -7.44 26.87 4.08
CA LEU A 264 -8.64 26.09 4.34
C LEU A 264 -9.68 26.31 3.24
N GLU A 265 -10.54 25.32 3.04
CA GLU A 265 -11.64 25.37 2.07
C GLU A 265 -11.22 25.89 0.70
N SER A 266 -10.12 25.35 0.17
CA SER A 266 -9.51 25.82 -1.07
C SER A 266 -9.34 24.75 -2.12
N PHE A 267 -9.53 23.47 -1.79
CA PHE A 267 -9.40 22.36 -2.72
C PHE A 267 -10.75 21.80 -3.12
N ASP A 268 -10.92 21.60 -4.42
CA ASP A 268 -12.09 20.95 -5.01
C ASP A 268 -12.09 19.46 -4.82
N ILE A 269 -10.91 18.88 -5.04
CA ILE A 269 -10.68 17.46 -4.92
C ILE A 269 -9.42 17.27 -4.11
N ILE A 270 -9.53 16.43 -3.09
CA ILE A 270 -8.37 15.85 -2.42
C ILE A 270 -8.38 14.36 -2.72
N PHE A 271 -7.22 13.79 -3.00
CA PHE A 271 -7.10 12.34 -3.09
C PHE A 271 -5.84 11.83 -2.40
N ALA A 272 -5.91 10.59 -1.93
CA ALA A 272 -4.84 9.92 -1.23
C ALA A 272 -4.85 8.43 -1.61
N SER A 273 -3.69 7.91 -2.05
CA SER A 273 -3.53 6.51 -2.44
C SER A 273 -2.52 5.83 -1.53
N ASN A 274 -2.97 4.90 -0.68
CA ASN A 274 -2.14 4.08 0.21
C ASN A 274 -1.19 4.90 1.09
N VAL A 275 -1.72 5.90 1.81
CA VAL A 275 -0.88 6.80 2.62
C VAL A 275 -1.54 7.27 3.92
N ILE A 276 -2.87 7.37 3.98
CA ILE A 276 -3.53 7.87 5.20
C ILE A 276 -3.32 6.90 6.36
N HIS A 277 -3.26 5.59 6.06
CA HIS A 277 -2.92 4.59 7.06
C HIS A 277 -1.53 4.80 7.69
N ALA A 278 -0.58 5.44 7.01
CA ALA A 278 0.79 5.66 7.51
C ALA A 278 0.95 6.88 8.44
N THR A 279 -0.15 7.28 9.09
CA THR A 279 -0.20 8.36 10.09
C THR A 279 -0.20 7.79 11.51
N ALA A 280 0.26 8.57 12.50
CA ALA A 280 0.07 8.22 13.90
C ALA A 280 -1.40 8.26 14.31
N ASN A 281 -2.15 9.23 13.77
CA ASN A 281 -3.58 9.39 14.04
C ASN A 281 -4.36 9.65 12.74
N ILE A 282 -5.11 8.65 12.25
CA ILE A 282 -5.88 8.79 11.01
C ILE A 282 -7.04 9.78 11.17
N ARG A 283 -7.57 9.93 12.38
CA ARG A 283 -8.67 10.86 12.64
C ARG A 283 -8.21 12.30 12.42
N ALA A 284 -7.01 12.64 12.90
CA ALA A 284 -6.39 13.95 12.67
C ALA A 284 -6.17 14.20 11.17
N GLY A 285 -5.68 13.19 10.43
CA GLY A 285 -5.53 13.26 8.98
C GLY A 285 -6.86 13.53 8.26
N VAL A 286 -7.90 12.75 8.55
CA VAL A 286 -9.24 12.91 7.95
C VAL A 286 -9.88 14.25 8.30
N ASP A 287 -9.72 14.73 9.55
CA ASP A 287 -10.19 16.05 9.97
C ASP A 287 -9.52 17.17 9.14
N ASN A 288 -8.20 17.11 8.97
CA ASN A 288 -7.46 18.10 8.19
C ASN A 288 -7.83 18.08 6.71
N ILE A 289 -8.09 16.90 6.13
CA ILE A 289 -8.62 16.76 4.76
C ILE A 289 -9.97 17.48 4.64
N HIS A 290 -10.87 17.25 5.59
CA HIS A 290 -12.19 17.90 5.60
C HIS A 290 -12.06 19.43 5.71
N LYS A 291 -11.13 19.96 6.51
CA LYS A 291 -10.88 21.42 6.60
C LYS A 291 -10.33 22.02 5.29
N LEU A 292 -9.53 21.27 4.53
CA LEU A 292 -8.94 21.73 3.28
C LEU A 292 -9.93 21.75 2.10
N LEU A 293 -10.91 20.85 2.11
CA LEU A 293 -11.94 20.77 1.07
C LEU A 293 -12.89 21.97 1.10
N ILE A 294 -13.27 22.47 -0.08
CA ILE A 294 -14.41 23.36 -0.22
C ILE A 294 -15.70 22.64 0.19
N LYS A 295 -16.77 23.41 0.42
CA LYS A 295 -18.13 22.85 0.52
C LYS A 295 -18.48 22.09 -0.77
N ASN A 296 -19.02 20.87 -0.63
CA ASN A 296 -19.29 19.92 -1.72
C ASN A 296 -18.04 19.43 -2.48
N GLY A 297 -16.84 19.66 -1.91
CA GLY A 297 -15.60 19.10 -2.43
C GLY A 297 -15.54 17.59 -2.25
N ILE A 298 -14.73 16.91 -3.06
CA ILE A 298 -14.68 15.45 -3.09
C ILE A 298 -13.37 14.95 -2.49
N PHE A 299 -13.48 13.97 -1.59
CA PHE A 299 -12.36 13.16 -1.15
C PHE A 299 -12.36 11.80 -1.84
N LEU A 300 -11.24 11.45 -2.49
CA LEU A 300 -10.99 10.14 -3.08
C LEU A 300 -9.92 9.42 -2.27
N LEU A 301 -10.30 8.41 -1.50
CA LEU A 301 -9.38 7.60 -0.70
C LEU A 301 -9.23 6.23 -1.34
N ASN A 302 -8.03 5.88 -1.78
CA ASN A 302 -7.71 4.57 -2.34
C ASN A 302 -6.77 3.83 -1.38
N GLU A 303 -7.27 2.80 -0.71
CA GLU A 303 -6.57 2.14 0.39
C GLU A 303 -6.67 0.62 0.34
N LEU A 304 -5.66 -0.04 0.89
CA LEU A 304 -5.76 -1.45 1.27
C LEU A 304 -6.78 -1.58 2.39
N THR A 305 -7.71 -2.53 2.25
CA THR A 305 -8.79 -2.78 3.23
C THR A 305 -8.68 -4.15 3.91
N ALA A 306 -7.61 -4.89 3.63
CA ALA A 306 -7.23 -6.06 4.39
C ALA A 306 -5.70 -6.12 4.55
N VAL A 307 -5.25 -6.75 5.64
CA VAL A 307 -3.82 -6.99 5.86
C VAL A 307 -3.33 -8.05 4.88
N GLN A 308 -2.52 -7.60 3.92
CA GLN A 308 -1.86 -8.47 2.96
C GLN A 308 -0.51 -8.93 3.51
N ASP A 309 -0.15 -10.19 3.27
CA ASP A 309 1.16 -10.71 3.63
C ASP A 309 2.25 -9.96 2.87
N PHE A 310 1.99 -9.66 1.59
CA PHE A 310 2.89 -8.86 0.74
C PHE A 310 3.28 -7.54 1.43
N ALA A 311 2.30 -6.81 1.96
CA ALA A 311 2.54 -5.54 2.62
C ALA A 311 3.30 -5.72 3.94
N THR A 312 2.99 -6.77 4.71
CA THR A 312 3.73 -7.11 5.93
C THR A 312 5.19 -7.45 5.62
N PHE A 313 5.47 -8.21 4.55
CA PHE A 313 6.83 -8.60 4.17
C PHE A 313 7.68 -7.45 3.64
N THR A 314 7.06 -6.39 3.14
CA THR A 314 7.74 -5.29 2.45
C THR A 314 7.58 -3.99 3.23
N PHE A 315 6.42 -3.34 3.14
CA PHE A 315 6.13 -2.08 3.80
C PHE A 315 6.10 -2.18 5.33
N GLY A 316 5.91 -3.37 5.90
CA GLY A 316 6.13 -3.63 7.33
C GLY A 316 7.55 -3.32 7.81
N LEU A 317 8.53 -3.17 6.92
CA LEU A 317 9.87 -2.70 7.26
C LEU A 317 9.95 -1.17 7.49
N MET A 318 8.93 -0.43 7.09
CA MET A 318 8.91 1.04 7.13
C MET A 318 8.32 1.56 8.43
N ASP A 319 8.89 2.65 8.96
CA ASP A 319 8.44 3.26 10.22
C ASP A 319 6.97 3.70 10.16
N GLY A 320 6.52 4.18 8.99
CA GLY A 320 5.12 4.59 8.77
C GLY A 320 4.10 3.47 9.01
N TRP A 321 4.49 2.20 8.84
CA TRP A 321 3.58 1.06 9.06
C TRP A 321 3.24 0.84 10.54
N TRP A 322 4.14 1.25 11.45
CA TRP A 322 4.01 1.06 12.90
C TRP A 322 3.81 2.35 13.68
N LYS A 323 3.61 3.47 12.98
CA LYS A 323 3.49 4.81 13.58
C LYS A 323 2.18 5.00 14.38
N PHE A 324 1.17 4.18 14.10
CA PHE A 324 -0.19 4.34 14.61
C PHE A 324 -0.28 4.31 16.15
N GLN A 325 -1.06 5.23 16.71
CA GLN A 325 -1.32 5.38 18.15
C GLN A 325 -2.81 5.26 18.50
N ASP A 326 -3.66 5.14 17.49
CA ASP A 326 -5.11 5.03 17.54
C ASP A 326 -5.58 3.61 17.19
N SER A 327 -4.97 2.61 17.86
CA SER A 327 -5.24 1.19 17.64
C SER A 327 -6.69 0.78 17.91
N ASP A 328 -7.48 1.62 18.57
CA ASP A 328 -8.88 1.39 18.90
C ASP A 328 -9.82 1.31 17.68
N ILE A 329 -9.41 1.89 16.55
CA ILE A 329 -10.18 1.84 15.28
C ILE A 329 -9.48 1.07 14.16
N ARG A 330 -8.24 0.63 14.37
CA ARG A 330 -7.47 -0.08 13.34
C ARG A 330 -7.66 -1.58 13.44
N MET A 331 -7.35 -2.26 12.34
CA MET A 331 -7.26 -3.72 12.33
C MET A 331 -6.16 -4.18 13.31
N PRO A 332 -6.38 -5.25 14.10
CA PRO A 332 -5.42 -5.69 15.10
C PRO A 332 -3.99 -5.89 14.58
N GLY A 333 -3.06 -5.08 15.10
CA GLY A 333 -1.64 -5.12 14.74
C GLY A 333 -1.35 -4.76 13.29
N SER A 334 -2.13 -3.84 12.73
CA SER A 334 -1.95 -3.27 11.40
C SER A 334 -2.30 -1.79 11.41
N PRO A 335 -1.70 -0.96 10.53
CA PRO A 335 -2.12 0.42 10.34
C PRO A 335 -3.45 0.54 9.57
N LEU A 336 -3.99 -0.55 9.02
CA LEU A 336 -5.12 -0.50 8.09
C LEU A 336 -6.47 -0.46 8.81
N LEU A 337 -7.47 0.07 8.10
CA LEU A 337 -8.89 -0.11 8.41
C LEU A 337 -9.49 -1.00 7.32
N ASN A 338 -10.48 -1.82 7.69
CA ASN A 338 -11.33 -2.46 6.70
C ASN A 338 -12.33 -1.46 6.10
N SER A 339 -13.12 -1.90 5.13
CA SER A 339 -14.06 -1.02 4.42
C SER A 339 -15.08 -0.39 5.36
N GLU A 340 -15.63 -1.16 6.30
CA GLU A 340 -16.60 -0.66 7.28
C GLU A 340 -15.99 0.40 8.21
N GLY A 341 -14.75 0.19 8.65
CA GLY A 341 -14.00 1.15 9.46
C GLY A 341 -13.79 2.46 8.74
N TRP A 342 -13.35 2.41 7.47
CA TRP A 342 -13.19 3.63 6.66
C TRP A 342 -14.51 4.37 6.45
N ILE A 343 -15.60 3.67 6.14
CA ILE A 343 -16.93 4.29 5.99
C ILE A 343 -17.33 5.02 7.28
N LYS A 344 -17.27 4.34 8.43
CA LYS A 344 -17.61 4.93 9.73
C LYS A 344 -16.75 6.14 10.06
N LEU A 345 -15.45 6.06 9.80
CA LEU A 345 -14.54 7.18 10.05
C LEU A 345 -14.89 8.38 9.17
N LEU A 346 -15.05 8.18 7.86
CA LEU A 346 -15.41 9.25 6.93
C LEU A 346 -16.75 9.90 7.32
N GLU A 347 -17.78 9.10 7.62
CA GLU A 347 -19.09 9.60 8.05
C GLU A 347 -19.00 10.39 9.37
N SER A 348 -18.16 9.96 10.32
CA SER A 348 -17.95 10.69 11.59
C SER A 348 -17.32 12.07 11.41
N TYR A 349 -16.67 12.30 10.26
CA TYR A 349 -16.09 13.59 9.85
C TYR A 349 -16.95 14.30 8.79
N ASN A 350 -18.25 14.00 8.73
CA ASN A 350 -19.24 14.62 7.85
C ASN A 350 -18.98 14.43 6.35
N PHE A 351 -18.24 13.40 5.95
CA PHE A 351 -18.28 12.98 4.55
C PHE A 351 -19.61 12.27 4.28
N HIS A 352 -20.37 12.82 3.34
CA HIS A 352 -21.67 12.31 2.95
C HIS A 352 -21.59 11.43 1.70
N ASN A 353 -22.59 10.55 1.55
CA ASN A 353 -22.77 9.70 0.36
C ASN A 353 -21.53 8.86 0.02
N VAL A 354 -20.84 8.32 1.04
CA VAL A 354 -19.60 7.54 0.86
C VAL A 354 -19.85 6.37 -0.10
N LYS A 355 -19.36 6.48 -1.34
CA LYS A 355 -19.42 5.40 -2.32
C LYS A 355 -18.18 4.52 -2.16
N VAL A 356 -18.38 3.21 -2.28
CA VAL A 356 -17.34 2.21 -2.07
C VAL A 356 -17.18 1.40 -3.35
N LEU A 357 -15.99 1.46 -3.95
CA LEU A 357 -15.63 0.72 -5.15
C LEU A 357 -14.45 -0.20 -4.80
N SER A 358 -14.75 -1.46 -4.49
CA SER A 358 -13.75 -2.43 -4.03
C SER A 358 -13.32 -3.41 -5.12
N SER A 359 -12.09 -3.91 -5.01
CA SER A 359 -11.59 -5.03 -5.81
C SER A 359 -12.23 -6.36 -5.44
N SER A 360 -12.78 -6.48 -4.23
CA SER A 360 -13.47 -7.68 -3.75
C SER A 360 -14.70 -7.31 -2.93
N GLY A 361 -15.78 -8.08 -3.07
CA GLY A 361 -16.96 -7.88 -2.21
C GLY A 361 -16.75 -8.23 -0.73
N LEU A 362 -15.54 -8.70 -0.36
CA LEU A 362 -15.16 -9.08 1.00
C LEU A 362 -13.69 -8.68 1.25
N ASP A 363 -13.43 -8.05 2.39
CA ASP A 363 -12.09 -7.73 2.87
C ASP A 363 -11.48 -8.99 3.52
N LYS A 364 -10.53 -9.65 2.84
CA LYS A 364 -9.97 -10.93 3.30
C LYS A 364 -8.46 -11.00 3.11
N PRO A 365 -7.72 -11.62 4.07
CA PRO A 365 -6.33 -12.04 3.84
C PRO A 365 -6.22 -12.96 2.62
N ASN A 366 -5.05 -13.06 2.01
CA ASN A 366 -4.83 -13.86 0.80
C ASN A 366 -5.63 -13.40 -0.44
N SER A 367 -6.08 -12.14 -0.45
CA SER A 367 -6.71 -11.52 -1.61
C SER A 367 -6.24 -10.07 -1.78
N PHE A 368 -6.25 -9.59 -3.01
CA PHE A 368 -6.03 -8.16 -3.27
C PHE A 368 -7.26 -7.36 -2.84
N SER A 369 -7.39 -7.03 -1.55
CA SER A 369 -8.43 -6.15 -1.01
C SER A 369 -7.95 -4.70 -1.02
N GLN A 370 -8.37 -3.97 -2.05
CA GLN A 370 -8.13 -2.54 -2.22
C GLN A 370 -9.45 -1.87 -2.58
N THR A 371 -9.70 -0.72 -1.99
CA THR A 371 -10.98 -0.03 -2.12
C THR A 371 -10.77 1.44 -2.37
N LEU A 372 -11.51 1.97 -3.35
CA LEU A 372 -11.68 3.39 -3.56
C LEU A 372 -12.97 3.86 -2.88
N PHE A 373 -12.81 4.74 -1.90
CA PHE A 373 -13.89 5.47 -1.24
C PHE A 373 -14.03 6.85 -1.87
N ILE A 374 -15.27 7.29 -2.08
CA ILE A 374 -15.61 8.60 -2.61
C ILE A 374 -16.54 9.28 -1.62
N GLY A 375 -16.01 10.27 -0.88
CA GLY A 375 -16.78 11.08 0.07
C GLY A 375 -16.99 12.51 -0.46
N GLU A 376 -18.14 13.10 -0.15
CA GLU A 376 -18.43 14.51 -0.42
C GLU A 376 -18.52 15.28 0.90
N LYS A 377 -17.86 16.44 1.00
CA LYS A 377 -17.94 17.34 2.16
C LYS A 377 -19.24 18.13 2.18
#